data_AF-A0A3S0LK08-F1
#
_entry.id   AF-A0A3S0LK08-F1
#
_cell.length_a   1.000
_cell.length_b   1.000
_cell.length_c   1.000
_cell.angle_alpha   90.00
_cell.angle_beta   90.00
_cell.angle_gamma   90.00
#
_symmetry.space_group_name_H-M   'P 1'
#
loop_
_entity.id
_entity.type
_entity.pdbx_description
1 polymer ?
#
loop_
_entity_poly.entity_id
_entity_poly.type
_entity_poly.pdbx_seq_one_letter_code
_entity_poly.pdbx_strand_id
1 'polypeptide(L)'
;MQQGGPLNAVDVCAIKAPQIARDLSEQSGWNIRRVSLKNRNASAAADAWEQSVLEEFELQLSAGKPSKELEYGALVDGEYRFMKAQVTTPLCLKCHGSNLAQPLHEKIKMHYPNDLALGYQAGEIRGAFSLSFKPEP
;
A
#
# COMPACT_ATOMS: atom_id res chain seq x y z
N MET A 1 13.01 8.01 -19.27
CA MET A 1 12.38 6.77 -18.76
C MET A 1 13.50 5.81 -18.43
N GLN A 2 13.69 5.43 -17.16
CA GLN A 2 14.76 4.49 -16.78
C GLN A 2 14.42 3.07 -17.27
N GLN A 3 15.46 2.24 -17.48
CA GLN A 3 15.38 0.95 -18.16
C GLN A 3 14.28 0.01 -17.61
N GLY A 4 13.48 -0.56 -18.52
CA GLY A 4 12.55 -1.68 -18.24
C GLY A 4 11.05 -1.40 -18.36
N GLY A 5 10.62 -0.13 -18.39
CA GLY A 5 9.22 0.24 -18.63
C GLY A 5 8.20 -0.30 -17.60
N PRO A 6 6.89 -0.18 -17.86
CA PRO A 6 5.84 -0.61 -16.93
C PRO A 6 5.88 -2.09 -16.56
N LEU A 7 6.37 -2.96 -17.46
CA LEU A 7 6.46 -4.40 -17.20
C LEU A 7 7.52 -4.74 -16.16
N ASN A 8 8.69 -4.09 -16.20
CA ASN A 8 9.72 -4.24 -15.17
C ASN A 8 9.26 -3.63 -13.84
N ALA A 9 8.45 -2.56 -13.87
CA ALA A 9 7.88 -1.99 -12.66
C ALA A 9 7.00 -2.99 -11.89
N VAL A 10 6.29 -3.89 -12.60
CA VAL A 10 5.53 -4.98 -11.94
C VAL A 10 6.45 -5.93 -11.18
N ASP A 11 7.59 -6.32 -11.77
CA ASP A 11 8.59 -7.19 -11.11
C ASP A 11 9.15 -6.52 -9.86
N VAL A 12 9.48 -5.23 -9.97
CA VAL A 12 9.95 -4.42 -8.83
C VAL A 12 8.90 -4.41 -7.72
N CYS A 13 7.63 -4.16 -8.06
CA CYS A 13 6.54 -4.19 -7.08
C CYS A 13 6.35 -5.57 -6.44
N ALA A 14 6.52 -6.66 -7.21
CA ALA A 14 6.30 -8.03 -6.73
C ALA A 14 7.44 -8.57 -5.89
N ILE A 15 8.68 -8.24 -6.23
CA ILE A 15 9.88 -8.89 -5.68
C ILE A 15 10.67 -7.92 -4.81
N LYS A 16 11.03 -6.77 -5.36
CA LYS A 16 11.93 -5.81 -4.68
C LYS A 16 11.21 -5.06 -3.57
N ALA A 17 9.97 -4.66 -3.80
CA ALA A 17 9.24 -3.84 -2.85
C ALA A 17 8.93 -4.56 -1.52
N PRO A 18 8.64 -5.88 -1.48
CA PRO A 18 8.60 -6.64 -0.23
C PRO A 18 9.98 -6.84 0.41
N GLN A 19 11.04 -7.01 -0.38
CA GLN A 19 12.40 -7.13 0.14
C GLN A 19 12.83 -5.85 0.87
N ILE A 20 12.63 -4.68 0.26
CA ILE A 20 12.94 -3.38 0.88
C ILE A 20 12.21 -3.22 2.22
N ALA A 21 10.93 -3.62 2.29
CA ALA A 21 10.17 -3.54 3.53
C ALA A 21 10.75 -4.43 4.64
N ARG A 22 11.19 -5.65 4.29
CA ARG A 22 11.90 -6.55 5.22
C ARG A 22 13.23 -5.95 5.68
N ASP A 23 14.06 -5.51 4.74
CA ASP A 23 15.39 -4.96 5.04
C ASP A 23 15.28 -3.75 5.98
N LEU A 24 14.33 -2.84 5.70
CA LEU A 24 14.08 -1.68 6.57
C LEU A 24 13.54 -2.10 7.94
N SER A 25 12.74 -3.16 8.00
CA SER A 25 12.23 -3.66 9.28
C SER A 25 13.35 -4.22 10.15
N GLU A 26 14.21 -5.05 9.55
CA GLU A 26 15.38 -5.64 10.23
C GLU A 26 16.37 -4.57 10.71
N GLN A 27 16.62 -3.53 9.91
CA GLN A 27 17.57 -2.48 10.25
C GLN A 27 17.07 -1.50 11.31
N SER A 28 15.77 -1.25 11.38
CA SER A 28 15.20 -0.23 12.26
C SER A 28 14.60 -0.79 13.55
N GLY A 29 14.31 -2.09 13.60
CA GLY A 29 13.53 -2.71 14.68
C GLY A 29 12.02 -2.44 14.59
N TRP A 30 11.56 -1.66 13.60
CA TRP A 30 10.14 -1.48 13.32
C TRP A 30 9.63 -2.60 12.42
N ASN A 31 8.38 -3.01 12.56
CA ASN A 31 7.67 -3.73 11.52
C ASN A 31 7.20 -2.70 10.47
N ILE A 32 7.61 -2.84 9.22
CA ILE A 32 7.26 -1.91 8.14
C ILE A 32 6.57 -2.66 7.02
N ARG A 33 5.32 -2.28 6.72
CA ARG A 33 4.47 -2.96 5.73
C ARG A 33 3.69 -1.97 4.87
N ARG A 34 3.20 -2.47 3.74
CA ARG A 34 2.12 -1.84 2.98
C ARG A 34 0.84 -2.65 3.17
N VAL A 35 -0.26 -1.97 3.41
CA VAL A 35 -1.57 -2.59 3.67
C VAL A 35 -2.66 -1.92 2.86
N SER A 36 -3.73 -2.64 2.55
CA SER A 36 -4.83 -2.12 1.73
C SER A 36 -6.11 -2.94 1.92
N LEU A 37 -7.26 -2.28 1.80
CA LEU A 37 -8.57 -2.93 1.73
C LEU A 37 -8.79 -3.67 0.39
N LYS A 38 -8.06 -3.28 -0.66
CA LYS A 38 -8.03 -3.93 -1.98
C LYS A 38 -6.59 -4.31 -2.29
N ASN A 39 -6.08 -5.27 -1.54
CA ASN A 39 -4.68 -5.69 -1.60
C ASN A 39 -4.36 -6.44 -2.91
N ARG A 40 -3.17 -6.17 -3.46
CA ARG A 40 -2.64 -6.90 -4.61
C ARG A 40 -1.93 -8.19 -4.19
N ASN A 41 -1.15 -8.06 -3.13
CA ASN A 41 -0.44 -9.17 -2.51
C ASN A 41 -1.21 -9.59 -1.26
N ALA A 42 -1.39 -10.90 -1.05
CA ALA A 42 -2.07 -11.44 0.14
C ALA A 42 -1.45 -10.95 1.46
N SER A 43 -0.12 -10.78 1.50
CA SER A 43 0.60 -10.25 2.67
C SER A 43 0.32 -8.77 2.98
N ALA A 44 -0.34 -8.05 2.07
CA ALA A 44 -0.75 -6.66 2.25
C ALA A 44 -2.23 -6.52 2.64
N ALA A 45 -2.90 -7.62 3.03
CA ALA A 45 -4.21 -7.53 3.67
C ALA A 45 -4.06 -6.79 5.00
N ALA A 46 -4.94 -5.81 5.23
CA ALA A 46 -5.02 -5.06 6.47
C ALA A 46 -5.55 -5.94 7.60
N ASP A 47 -4.99 -5.80 8.80
CA ASP A 47 -5.64 -6.30 10.03
C ASP A 47 -6.82 -5.42 10.44
N ALA A 48 -7.51 -5.78 11.53
CA ALA A 48 -8.70 -5.06 11.99
C ALA A 48 -8.41 -3.58 12.34
N TRP A 49 -7.26 -3.29 12.97
CA TRP A 49 -6.91 -1.92 13.32
C TRP A 49 -6.55 -1.11 12.07
N GLU A 50 -5.76 -1.70 11.16
CA GLU A 50 -5.37 -1.09 9.90
C GLU A 50 -6.58 -0.84 9.00
N GLN A 51 -7.56 -1.74 9.00
CA GLN A 51 -8.81 -1.56 8.28
C GLN A 51 -9.58 -0.35 8.82
N SER A 52 -9.78 -0.24 10.14
CA SER A 52 -10.47 0.91 10.73
C SER A 52 -9.77 2.23 10.44
N VAL A 53 -8.43 2.26 10.45
CA VAL A 53 -7.66 3.46 10.11
C VAL A 53 -7.77 3.80 8.62
N LEU A 54 -7.78 2.81 7.72
CA LEU A 54 -8.01 3.04 6.29
C LEU A 54 -9.41 3.60 6.02
N GLU A 55 -10.44 3.08 6.68
CA GLU A 55 -11.81 3.58 6.58
C GLU A 55 -11.92 5.02 7.11
N GLU A 56 -11.25 5.34 8.22
CA GLU A 56 -11.17 6.71 8.73
C GLU A 56 -10.45 7.65 7.77
N PHE A 57 -9.37 7.20 7.11
CA PHE A 57 -8.73 8.01 6.07
C PHE A 57 -9.66 8.29 4.89
N GLU A 58 -10.50 7.34 4.47
CA GLU A 58 -11.50 7.56 3.41
C GLU A 58 -12.50 8.63 3.83
N LEU A 59 -13.00 8.58 5.07
CA LEU A 59 -13.90 9.60 5.63
C LEU A 59 -13.22 10.98 5.63
N GLN A 60 -11.99 11.08 6.14
CA GLN A 60 -11.24 12.34 6.20
C GLN A 60 -10.95 12.91 4.81
N LEU A 61 -10.57 12.06 3.86
CA LEU A 61 -10.31 12.46 2.48
C LEU A 61 -11.59 12.98 1.82
N SER A 62 -12.73 12.30 2.03
CA SER A 62 -14.04 12.74 1.54
C SER A 62 -14.49 14.07 2.14
N ALA A 63 -14.09 14.35 3.38
CA ALA A 63 -14.32 15.62 4.07
C ALA A 63 -13.35 16.74 3.63
N GLY A 64 -12.43 16.46 2.69
CA GLY A 64 -11.53 17.46 2.11
C GLY A 64 -10.20 17.62 2.85
N LYS A 65 -9.86 16.72 3.79
CA LYS A 65 -8.55 16.76 4.45
C LYS A 65 -7.43 16.54 3.40
N PRO A 66 -6.36 17.35 3.40
CA PRO A 66 -5.27 17.18 2.45
C PRO A 66 -4.62 15.80 2.55
N SER A 67 -4.39 15.15 1.41
CA SER A 67 -3.82 13.78 1.34
C SER A 67 -2.49 13.62 2.09
N LYS A 68 -1.65 14.67 2.12
CA LYS A 68 -0.35 14.68 2.81
C LYS A 68 -0.47 14.59 4.34
N GLU A 69 -1.64 14.92 4.88
CA GLU A 69 -1.98 14.97 6.32
C GLU A 69 -2.78 13.73 6.78
N LEU A 70 -3.02 12.77 5.88
CA LEU A 70 -3.66 11.50 6.20
C LEU A 70 -2.65 10.55 6.83
N GLU A 71 -2.43 10.76 8.11
CA GLU A 71 -1.62 9.91 8.98
C GLU A 71 -2.28 9.76 10.35
N TYR A 72 -1.99 8.65 11.01
CA TYR A 72 -2.54 8.32 12.32
C TYR A 72 -1.53 7.51 13.12
N GLY A 73 -1.39 7.81 14.41
CA GLY A 73 -0.50 7.11 15.33
C GLY A 73 -1.21 6.83 16.65
N ALA A 74 -1.06 5.62 17.18
CA ALA A 74 -1.68 5.20 18.43
C ALA A 74 -0.87 4.11 19.13
N LEU A 75 -1.01 4.03 20.46
CA LEU A 75 -0.59 2.87 21.23
C LEU A 75 -1.72 1.83 21.21
N VAL A 76 -1.42 0.63 20.74
CA VAL A 76 -2.36 -0.49 20.64
C VAL A 76 -1.70 -1.70 21.29
N ASP A 77 -2.29 -2.21 22.38
CA ASP A 77 -1.78 -3.40 23.10
C ASP A 77 -0.28 -3.34 23.48
N GLY A 78 0.19 -2.15 23.84
CA GLY A 78 1.59 -1.89 24.22
C GLY A 78 2.55 -1.79 23.03
N GLU A 79 2.05 -1.74 21.80
CA GLU A 79 2.79 -1.47 20.58
C GLU A 79 2.42 -0.09 20.04
N TYR A 80 3.42 0.74 19.70
CA TYR A 80 3.14 1.98 18.99
C TYR A 80 2.96 1.66 17.51
N ARG A 81 1.80 2.01 16.96
CA ARG A 81 1.44 1.80 15.56
C ARG A 81 1.24 3.14 14.87
N PHE A 82 1.70 3.25 13.64
CA PHE A 82 1.58 4.44 12.79
C PHE A 82 1.18 4.05 11.38
N MET A 83 0.26 4.79 10.79
CA MET A 83 -0.12 4.63 9.39
C MET A 83 -0.09 5.95 8.64
N LYS A 84 0.33 5.88 7.37
CA LYS A 84 0.27 6.99 6.43
C LYS A 84 -0.38 6.54 5.14
N ALA A 85 -1.45 7.23 4.74
CA ALA A 85 -2.22 6.87 3.55
C ALA A 85 -1.40 7.00 2.27
N GLN A 86 -1.68 6.13 1.31
CA GLN A 86 -1.18 6.18 -0.06
C GLN A 86 -2.34 6.54 -0.98
N VAL A 87 -2.46 7.82 -1.32
CA VAL A 87 -3.49 8.32 -2.24
C VAL A 87 -3.01 8.16 -3.68
N THR A 88 -3.89 7.68 -4.56
CA THR A 88 -3.58 7.44 -5.98
C THR A 88 -3.33 8.75 -6.74
N THR A 89 -2.34 8.72 -7.61
CA THR A 89 -2.07 9.76 -8.61
C THR A 89 -2.29 9.19 -10.02
N PRO A 90 -2.31 10.01 -11.09
CA PRO A 90 -2.45 9.51 -12.46
C PRO A 90 -1.42 8.42 -12.83
N LEU A 91 -0.23 8.45 -12.24
CA LEU A 91 0.79 7.41 -12.45
C LEU A 91 0.35 6.06 -11.89
N CYS A 92 -0.29 6.04 -10.72
CA CYS A 92 -0.78 4.81 -10.08
C CYS A 92 -1.77 4.07 -10.97
N LEU A 93 -2.58 4.82 -11.73
CA LEU A 93 -3.66 4.26 -12.56
C LEU A 93 -3.15 3.45 -13.75
N LYS A 94 -1.86 3.57 -14.11
CA LYS A 94 -1.26 2.69 -15.13
C LYS A 94 -1.35 1.22 -14.76
N CYS A 95 -1.31 0.90 -13.47
CA CYS A 95 -1.36 -0.48 -12.97
C CYS A 95 -2.57 -0.76 -12.06
N HIS A 96 -3.25 0.27 -11.57
CA HIS A 96 -4.36 0.17 -10.61
C HIS A 96 -5.69 0.71 -11.14
N GLY A 97 -5.72 1.31 -12.33
CA GLY A 97 -6.94 1.84 -12.93
C GLY A 97 -7.87 0.75 -13.48
N SER A 98 -8.93 1.17 -14.16
CA SER A 98 -9.89 0.26 -14.82
C SER A 98 -9.46 -0.17 -16.22
N ASN A 99 -8.56 0.58 -16.87
CA ASN A 99 -8.15 0.34 -18.25
C ASN A 99 -6.63 0.16 -18.33
N LEU A 100 -6.18 -1.10 -18.28
CA LEU A 100 -4.77 -1.49 -18.35
C LEU A 100 -4.44 -1.97 -19.76
N ALA A 101 -3.22 -1.67 -20.21
CA ALA A 101 -2.68 -2.30 -21.42
C ALA A 101 -2.61 -3.83 -21.22
N GLN A 102 -3.05 -4.61 -22.20
CA GLN A 102 -3.14 -6.07 -22.09
C GLN A 102 -1.85 -6.75 -21.59
N PRO A 103 -0.64 -6.44 -22.12
CA PRO A 103 0.59 -7.09 -21.64
C PRO A 103 0.88 -6.81 -20.15
N LEU A 104 0.47 -5.64 -19.66
CA LEU A 104 0.65 -5.26 -18.26
C LEU A 104 -0.34 -6.01 -17.36
N HIS A 105 -1.58 -6.14 -17.80
CA HIS A 105 -2.61 -6.89 -17.07
C HIS A 105 -2.24 -8.38 -16.95
N GLU A 106 -1.78 -9.00 -18.04
CA GLU A 106 -1.31 -10.39 -18.04
C GLU A 106 -0.13 -10.58 -17.07
N LYS A 107 0.84 -9.67 -17.08
CA LYS A 107 1.98 -9.73 -16.15
C LYS A 107 1.58 -9.54 -14.69
N ILE A 108 0.64 -8.64 -14.40
CA ILE A 108 0.07 -8.52 -13.04
C ILE A 108 -0.57 -9.84 -12.63
N LYS A 109 -1.39 -10.46 -13.48
CA LYS A 109 -2.07 -11.72 -13.17
C LYS A 109 -1.09 -12.88 -12.93
N MET A 110 0.04 -12.91 -13.64
CA MET A 110 1.10 -13.90 -13.41
C MET A 110 1.71 -13.82 -12.01
N HIS A 111 1.94 -12.61 -11.49
CA HIS A 111 2.47 -12.42 -10.13
C HIS A 111 1.39 -12.46 -9.05
N TYR A 112 0.15 -12.10 -9.40
CA TYR A 112 -0.94 -11.85 -8.46
C TYR A 112 -2.24 -12.46 -9.03
N PRO A 113 -2.41 -13.79 -8.96
CA PRO A 113 -3.61 -14.45 -9.49
C PRO A 113 -4.90 -14.03 -8.77
N ASN A 114 -4.79 -13.54 -7.53
CA ASN A 114 -5.88 -13.07 -6.69
C ASN A 114 -5.85 -11.53 -6.50
N ASP A 115 -5.34 -10.77 -7.47
CA ASP A 115 -5.24 -9.30 -7.38
C ASP A 115 -6.62 -8.65 -7.20
N LEU A 116 -6.76 -7.84 -6.15
CA LEU A 116 -7.95 -7.00 -5.91
C LEU A 116 -7.72 -5.54 -6.27
N ALA A 117 -6.48 -5.15 -6.57
CA ALA A 117 -6.06 -3.76 -6.63
C ALA A 117 -6.27 -3.10 -8.00
N LEU A 118 -7.47 -3.22 -8.56
CA LEU A 118 -7.85 -2.64 -9.84
C LEU A 118 -9.07 -1.73 -9.71
N GLY A 119 -9.34 -0.96 -10.76
CA GLY A 119 -10.52 -0.10 -10.85
C GLY A 119 -10.43 1.20 -10.07
N TYR A 120 -9.23 1.62 -9.67
CA TYR A 120 -9.03 2.87 -8.96
C TYR A 120 -9.18 4.10 -9.87
N GLN A 121 -9.57 5.21 -9.29
CA GLN A 121 -9.51 6.57 -9.82
C GLN A 121 -8.42 7.39 -9.12
N ALA A 122 -8.05 8.54 -9.67
CA ALA A 122 -7.08 9.43 -9.04
C ALA A 122 -7.70 10.11 -7.82
N GLY A 123 -6.96 10.19 -6.71
CA GLY A 123 -7.46 10.77 -5.46
C GLY A 123 -8.14 9.76 -4.53
N GLU A 124 -8.10 8.46 -4.82
CA GLU A 124 -8.62 7.40 -3.94
C GLU A 124 -7.51 6.83 -3.05
N ILE A 125 -7.87 6.20 -1.92
CA ILE A 125 -6.88 5.53 -1.07
C ILE A 125 -6.51 4.17 -1.67
N ARG A 126 -5.29 4.07 -2.15
CA ARG A 126 -4.73 2.78 -2.60
C ARG A 126 -4.48 1.84 -1.43
N GLY A 127 -4.14 2.38 -0.27
CA GLY A 127 -3.71 1.65 0.92
C GLY A 127 -2.94 2.58 1.84
N ALA A 128 -2.07 2.04 2.67
CA ALA A 128 -1.21 2.80 3.57
C ALA A 128 0.14 2.11 3.78
N PHE A 129 1.14 2.89 4.17
CA PHE A 129 2.26 2.36 4.93
C PHE A 129 1.81 2.15 6.36
N SER A 130 2.05 0.96 6.91
CA SER A 130 1.78 0.59 8.29
C SER A 130 3.10 0.26 8.98
N LEU A 131 3.36 0.96 10.07
CA LEU A 131 4.56 0.84 10.88
C LEU A 131 4.14 0.45 12.29
N SER A 132 4.83 -0.51 12.89
CA SER A 132 4.60 -0.86 14.28
C SER A 132 5.91 -1.12 15.02
N PHE A 133 5.98 -0.70 16.27
CA PHE A 133 7.15 -0.86 17.11
C PHE A 133 6.72 -1.17 18.54
N LYS A 134 7.22 -2.28 19.04
CA LYS A 134 7.08 -2.66 20.44
C LYS A 134 8.44 -2.52 21.09
N PRO A 135 8.64 -1.54 22.00
CA PRO A 135 9.89 -1.49 22.74
C PRO A 135 10.06 -2.79 23.52
N GLU A 136 11.28 -3.34 23.53
CA GLU A 136 11.63 -4.44 24.42
C GLU A 136 11.47 -3.97 25.88
N PRO A 137 10.98 -4.84 26.78
CA PRO A 137 10.79 -4.51 28.19
C PRO A 137 12.11 -4.19 28.92
#